data_AF-A0A4R9GTF4-F1
#
_entry.id   AF-A0A4R9GTF4-F1
#
_cell.length_a   1.000
_cell.length_b   1.000
_cell.length_c   1.000
_cell.angle_alpha   90.00
_cell.angle_beta   90.00
_cell.angle_gamma   90.00
#
_symmetry.space_group_name_H-M   'P 1'
#
loop_
_entity.id
_entity.type
_entity.pdbx_description
1 polymer ?
#
loop_
_entity_poly.entity_id
_entity_poly.type
_entity_poly.pdbx_seq_one_letter_code
_entity_poly.pdbx_strand_id
1 'polypeptide(L)'
;MGEEEFSRFVDNTREIVLAAISRYLYERFSYAIDDVAQETYLRAYKALLKGQFRGDSKLTTWLYTIARNESIRMNEVLGREENKAEKAGKRFEEEGKLEPAVSDSEELEDLPTWEKAKIWVMQLPESYRSVLQYYFSGYSEKQIAEALGVPAGTVKSRAARGKEMLRRMHNSDRREGGVRWEE
;
A
#
# COMPACT_ATOMS: atom_id res chain seq x y z
N MET A 1 -19.57 7.79 -21.75
CA MET A 1 -18.19 7.50 -22.15
C MET A 1 -18.24 6.47 -23.27
N GLY A 2 -17.72 6.81 -24.44
CA GLY A 2 -17.64 5.89 -25.59
C GLY A 2 -16.45 4.94 -25.50
N GLU A 3 -16.38 3.94 -26.38
CA GLU A 3 -15.28 2.95 -26.42
C GLU A 3 -13.91 3.60 -26.70
N GLU A 4 -13.83 4.49 -27.69
CA GLU A 4 -12.59 5.23 -27.99
C GLU A 4 -12.13 6.13 -26.83
N GLU A 5 -13.07 6.76 -26.14
CA GLU A 5 -12.80 7.63 -25.00
C GLU A 5 -12.25 6.82 -23.83
N PHE A 6 -12.80 5.63 -23.60
CA PHE A 6 -12.32 4.71 -22.57
C PHE A 6 -10.94 4.14 -22.91
N SER A 7 -10.69 3.80 -24.18
CA SER A 7 -9.37 3.33 -24.62
C SER A 7 -8.28 4.38 -24.36
N ARG A 8 -8.53 5.65 -24.76
CA ARG A 8 -7.61 6.75 -24.45
C ARG A 8 -7.43 6.98 -22.95
N PHE A 9 -8.49 6.80 -22.16
CA PHE A 9 -8.42 6.91 -20.70
C PHE A 9 -7.49 5.84 -20.12
N VAL A 10 -7.60 4.59 -20.58
CA VAL A 10 -6.71 3.49 -20.17
C VAL A 10 -5.27 3.79 -20.57
N ASP A 11 -5.02 4.17 -21.82
CA ASP A 11 -3.67 4.44 -22.32
C ASP A 11 -2.97 5.55 -21.52
N ASN A 12 -3.69 6.65 -21.26
CA ASN A 12 -3.14 7.81 -20.53
C ASN A 12 -2.93 7.56 -19.04
N THR A 13 -3.49 6.48 -18.48
CA THR A 13 -3.44 6.21 -17.04
C THR A 13 -2.83 4.86 -16.68
N ARG A 14 -2.40 4.09 -17.68
CA ARG A 14 -1.81 2.75 -17.48
C ARG A 14 -0.62 2.76 -16.54
N GLU A 15 0.31 3.69 -16.71
CA GLU A 15 1.52 3.74 -15.89
C GLU A 15 1.19 3.96 -14.40
N ILE A 16 0.26 4.86 -14.08
CA ILE A 16 -0.10 5.15 -12.69
C ILE A 16 -0.88 3.98 -12.05
N VAL A 17 -1.69 3.27 -12.83
CA VAL A 17 -2.39 2.07 -12.36
C VAL A 17 -1.40 0.94 -12.10
N LEU A 18 -0.51 0.65 -13.05
CA LEU A 18 0.51 -0.39 -12.87
C LEU A 18 1.46 -0.05 -11.71
N ALA A 19 1.85 1.22 -11.55
CA ALA A 19 2.67 1.65 -10.42
C ALA A 19 1.99 1.43 -9.06
N ALA A 20 0.66 1.57 -8.99
CA ALA A 20 -0.09 1.21 -7.79
C ALA A 20 -0.08 -0.31 -7.58
N ILE A 21 -0.37 -1.08 -8.63
CA ILE A 21 -0.47 -2.54 -8.55
C ILE A 21 0.87 -3.14 -8.13
N SER A 22 1.97 -2.80 -8.79
CA SER A 22 3.31 -3.27 -8.43
C SER A 22 3.72 -2.89 -7.00
N ARG A 23 3.14 -1.83 -6.42
CA ARG A 23 3.43 -1.42 -5.05
C ARG A 23 2.62 -2.18 -4.00
N TYR A 24 1.40 -2.60 -4.32
CA TYR A 24 0.45 -3.12 -3.33
C TYR A 24 0.06 -4.59 -3.54
N LEU A 25 0.20 -5.14 -4.74
CA LEU A 25 0.04 -6.56 -5.00
C LEU A 25 1.30 -7.28 -4.50
N TYR A 26 1.14 -8.40 -3.80
CA TYR A 26 2.29 -9.18 -3.35
C TYR A 26 3.00 -9.80 -4.54
N GLU A 27 4.33 -9.84 -4.50
CA GLU A 27 5.17 -10.37 -5.59
C GLU A 27 4.79 -11.80 -5.98
N ARG A 28 4.44 -12.64 -4.99
CA ARG A 28 3.95 -14.01 -5.24
C ARG A 28 2.66 -14.10 -6.06
N PHE A 29 1.93 -12.98 -6.18
CA PHE A 29 0.70 -12.84 -6.97
C PHE A 29 0.90 -11.97 -8.22
N SER A 30 2.14 -11.77 -8.68
CA SER A 30 2.44 -10.99 -9.88
C SER A 30 1.72 -11.48 -11.14
N TYR A 31 1.38 -12.77 -11.21
CA TYR A 31 0.55 -13.32 -12.29
C TYR A 31 -0.86 -12.73 -12.37
N ALA A 32 -1.36 -12.09 -11.30
CA ALA A 32 -2.68 -11.47 -11.24
C ALA A 32 -2.67 -9.97 -11.60
N ILE A 33 -1.54 -9.40 -12.04
CA ILE A 33 -1.42 -7.96 -12.35
C ILE A 33 -2.44 -7.53 -13.40
N ASP A 34 -2.58 -8.29 -14.48
CA ASP A 34 -3.48 -7.95 -15.58
C ASP A 34 -4.96 -8.00 -15.15
N ASP A 35 -5.32 -8.99 -14.32
CA ASP A 35 -6.68 -9.11 -13.77
C ASP A 35 -7.02 -7.93 -12.83
N VAL A 36 -6.07 -7.55 -11.98
CA VAL A 36 -6.22 -6.40 -11.07
C VAL A 36 -6.35 -5.10 -11.87
N ALA A 37 -5.55 -4.93 -12.94
CA ALA A 37 -5.63 -3.77 -13.82
C ALA A 37 -6.99 -3.71 -14.53
N GLN A 38 -7.46 -4.83 -15.07
CA GLN A 38 -8.75 -4.92 -15.74
C GLN A 38 -9.91 -4.55 -14.80
N GLU A 39 -9.95 -5.15 -13.60
CA GLU A 39 -10.99 -4.88 -12.61
C GLU A 39 -10.93 -3.43 -12.11
N THR A 40 -9.72 -2.87 -11.96
CA THR A 40 -9.53 -1.44 -11.64
C THR A 40 -10.23 -0.55 -12.66
N TYR A 41 -10.00 -0.78 -13.95
CA TYR A 41 -10.59 0.02 -15.02
C TYR A 41 -12.10 -0.19 -15.14
N LEU A 42 -12.59 -1.42 -14.97
CA LEU A 42 -14.02 -1.72 -14.94
C LEU A 42 -14.73 -0.98 -13.79
N ARG A 43 -14.11 -0.94 -12.61
CA ARG A 43 -14.64 -0.19 -11.45
C ARG A 43 -14.62 1.31 -11.68
N ALA A 44 -13.51 1.84 -12.19
CA ALA A 44 -13.40 3.24 -12.54
C ALA A 44 -14.47 3.65 -13.56
N TYR A 45 -14.64 2.87 -14.62
CA TYR A 45 -15.67 3.09 -15.64
C TYR A 45 -17.08 3.13 -15.04
N LYS A 46 -17.45 2.12 -14.24
CA LYS A 46 -18.75 2.06 -13.57
C LYS A 46 -18.97 3.24 -12.62
N ALA A 47 -17.95 3.65 -11.88
CA ALA A 47 -18.03 4.76 -10.94
C ALA A 47 -18.17 6.11 -11.68
N LEU A 48 -17.48 6.29 -12.81
CA LEU A 48 -17.62 7.46 -13.67
C LEU A 48 -19.03 7.56 -14.28
N LEU A 49 -19.58 6.45 -14.80
CA LEU A 49 -20.95 6.43 -15.32
C LEU A 49 -22.00 6.79 -14.26
N LYS A 50 -21.75 6.41 -13.01
CA LYS A 50 -22.63 6.72 -11.86
C LYS A 50 -22.39 8.12 -11.27
N GLY A 51 -21.47 8.91 -11.82
CA GLY A 51 -21.13 10.23 -11.30
C GLY A 51 -20.49 10.20 -9.90
N GLN A 52 -19.84 9.10 -9.52
CA GLN A 52 -19.24 8.96 -8.18
C GLN A 52 -17.90 9.68 -8.04
N PHE A 53 -17.28 10.07 -9.14
CA PHE A 53 -16.11 10.94 -9.12
C PHE A 53 -16.58 12.40 -9.00
N ARG A 54 -16.38 13.00 -7.82
CA ARG A 54 -16.83 14.36 -7.51
C ARG A 54 -15.89 15.47 -7.97
N GLY A 55 -14.70 15.14 -8.46
CA GLY A 55 -13.69 16.13 -8.87
C GLY A 55 -12.89 16.75 -7.71
N ASP A 56 -13.07 16.26 -6.47
CA ASP A 56 -12.35 16.75 -5.28
C ASP A 56 -10.82 16.49 -5.34
N SER A 57 -10.35 15.71 -6.31
CA SER A 57 -8.93 15.37 -6.53
C SER A 57 -8.64 15.19 -8.02
N LYS A 58 -7.35 15.09 -8.39
CA LYS A 58 -6.98 14.71 -9.76
C LYS A 58 -7.53 13.31 -10.07
N LEU A 59 -7.98 13.10 -11.30
CA LEU A 59 -8.49 11.81 -11.77
C LEU A 59 -7.47 10.67 -11.56
N THR A 60 -6.19 10.95 -11.78
CA THR A 60 -5.09 9.99 -11.57
C THR A 60 -4.92 9.61 -10.10
N THR A 61 -5.09 10.55 -9.16
CA THR A 61 -5.07 10.29 -7.72
C THR A 61 -6.24 9.39 -7.29
N TRP A 62 -7.43 9.67 -7.82
CA TRP A 62 -8.61 8.84 -7.58
C TRP A 62 -8.43 7.43 -8.17
N LEU A 63 -7.94 7.32 -9.39
CA LEU A 63 -7.71 6.03 -10.06
C LEU A 63 -6.62 5.20 -9.35
N TYR A 64 -5.54 5.83 -8.90
CA TYR A 64 -4.51 5.17 -8.08
C TYR A 64 -5.10 4.56 -6.81
N THR A 65 -6.10 5.23 -6.21
CA THR A 65 -6.79 4.73 -5.02
C THR A 65 -7.62 3.49 -5.33
N ILE A 66 -8.31 3.46 -6.47
CA ILE A 66 -9.04 2.27 -6.94
C ILE A 66 -8.07 1.12 -7.17
N ALA A 67 -6.97 1.36 -7.88
CA ALA A 67 -5.94 0.35 -8.16
C ALA A 67 -5.34 -0.24 -6.88
N ARG A 68 -4.94 0.63 -5.94
CA ARG A 68 -4.44 0.22 -4.62
C ARG A 68 -5.43 -0.69 -3.88
N ASN A 69 -6.70 -0.28 -3.82
CA ASN A 69 -7.72 -1.03 -3.10
C ASN A 69 -8.00 -2.38 -3.78
N GLU A 70 -7.91 -2.43 -5.11
CA GLU A 70 -8.08 -3.65 -5.88
C GLU A 70 -6.91 -4.62 -5.66
N SER A 71 -5.67 -4.14 -5.62
CA SER A 71 -4.51 -4.97 -5.29
C SER A 71 -4.58 -5.56 -3.87
N ILE A 72 -4.99 -4.75 -2.88
CA ILE A 72 -5.17 -5.22 -1.51
C ILE A 72 -6.28 -6.29 -1.44
N ARG A 73 -7.43 -6.04 -2.10
CA ARG A 73 -8.52 -7.02 -2.20
C ARG A 73 -8.02 -8.32 -2.84
N MET A 74 -7.23 -8.23 -3.91
CA MET A 74 -6.71 -9.41 -4.61
C MET A 74 -5.77 -10.23 -3.73
N ASN A 75 -4.87 -9.58 -2.98
CA ASN A 75 -4.03 -10.28 -2.00
C ASN A 75 -4.86 -11.07 -0.97
N GLU A 76 -5.97 -10.51 -0.48
CA GLU A 76 -6.85 -11.19 0.47
C GLU A 76 -7.62 -12.35 -0.16
N VAL A 77 -8.01 -12.23 -1.43
CA VAL A 77 -8.72 -13.29 -2.15
C VAL A 77 -7.77 -14.45 -2.42
N LEU A 78 -6.63 -14.17 -3.08
CA LEU A 78 -5.65 -15.19 -3.43
C LEU A 78 -5.02 -15.82 -2.19
N GLY A 79 -4.71 -15.02 -1.16
CA GLY A 79 -4.24 -15.55 0.11
C GLY A 79 -5.26 -16.46 0.80
N ARG A 80 -6.57 -16.20 0.67
CA ARG A 80 -7.60 -17.12 1.19
C ARG A 80 -7.72 -18.38 0.35
N GLU A 81 -7.53 -18.28 -0.97
CA GLU A 81 -7.52 -19.44 -1.87
C GLU A 81 -6.32 -20.34 -1.61
N GLU A 82 -5.12 -19.76 -1.47
CA GLU A 82 -3.92 -20.48 -1.02
C GLU A 82 -4.16 -21.15 0.33
N ASN A 83 -4.69 -20.44 1.33
CA ASN A 83 -4.99 -21.04 2.63
C ASN A 83 -6.04 -22.16 2.56
N LYS A 84 -6.98 -22.10 1.61
CA LYS A 84 -7.97 -23.17 1.39
C LYS A 84 -7.36 -24.36 0.67
N ALA A 85 -6.54 -24.11 -0.36
CA ALA A 85 -5.79 -25.14 -1.07
C ALA A 85 -4.79 -25.83 -0.13
N GLU A 86 -4.13 -25.06 0.73
CA GLU A 86 -3.23 -25.54 1.76
C GLU A 86 -4.00 -26.31 2.85
N LYS A 87 -5.21 -25.87 3.27
CA LYS A 87 -6.06 -26.68 4.19
C LYS A 87 -6.62 -27.95 3.54
N ALA A 88 -6.86 -27.95 2.24
CA ALA A 88 -7.27 -29.13 1.49
C ALA A 88 -6.07 -30.09 1.29
N GLY A 89 -4.86 -29.56 1.08
CA GLY A 89 -3.61 -30.31 0.97
C GLY A 89 -3.02 -30.79 2.30
N LYS A 90 -3.20 -30.04 3.40
CA LYS A 90 -2.79 -30.38 4.77
C LYS A 90 -3.57 -31.55 5.39
N ARG A 91 -4.61 -32.07 4.73
CA ARG A 91 -5.18 -33.40 5.07
C ARG A 91 -4.26 -34.54 4.61
N PHE A 92 -3.25 -34.27 3.78
CA PHE A 92 -2.39 -35.27 3.17
C PHE A 92 -0.92 -35.20 3.60
N GLU A 93 -0.36 -34.04 3.94
CA GLU A 93 1.07 -33.92 4.26
C GLU A 93 1.29 -33.01 5.48
N GLU A 94 1.36 -33.65 6.65
CA GLU A 94 1.96 -33.07 7.86
C GLU A 94 3.48 -33.07 7.70
N GLU A 95 4.07 -31.93 7.34
CA GLU A 95 5.51 -31.60 7.41
C GLU A 95 5.61 -30.11 7.01
N GLY A 96 6.35 -29.17 7.59
CA GLY A 96 7.51 -29.19 8.46
C GLY A 96 8.27 -27.87 8.22
N LYS A 97 7.95 -26.83 9.02
CA LYS A 97 8.70 -25.57 9.33
C LYS A 97 9.24 -24.67 8.20
N LEU A 98 9.00 -23.35 8.33
CA LEU A 98 9.73 -22.28 7.64
C LEU A 98 10.17 -21.19 8.64
N GLU A 99 11.47 -20.88 8.61
CA GLU A 99 12.13 -19.77 9.31
C GLU A 99 12.01 -18.45 8.52
N PRO A 100 12.10 -17.27 9.18
CA PRO A 100 12.02 -15.98 8.49
C PRO A 100 13.37 -15.56 7.88
N ALA A 101 13.38 -15.23 6.59
CA ALA A 101 14.52 -14.58 5.95
C ALA A 101 14.53 -13.08 6.28
N VAL A 102 15.52 -12.69 7.08
CA VAL A 102 16.01 -11.32 7.21
C VAL A 102 16.86 -11.05 5.97
N SER A 103 16.67 -9.93 5.29
CA SER A 103 17.59 -9.47 4.24
C SER A 103 18.13 -8.12 4.65
N ASP A 104 19.46 -8.04 4.59
CA ASP A 104 20.30 -7.06 5.25
C ASP A 104 20.15 -5.64 4.72
N SER A 105 20.41 -4.73 5.65
CA SER A 105 20.66 -3.31 5.48
C SER A 105 22.05 -3.08 4.89
N GLU A 106 22.16 -2.35 3.78
CA GLU A 106 23.33 -1.53 3.46
C GLU A 106 22.97 -0.52 2.36
N GLU A 107 23.52 0.69 2.45
CA GLU A 107 23.35 1.88 1.59
C GLU A 107 22.11 2.78 1.81
N LEU A 108 22.09 3.45 2.98
CA LEU A 108 21.11 4.50 3.32
C LEU A 108 21.64 5.93 3.16
N GLU A 109 22.90 6.14 2.75
CA GLU A 109 23.51 7.47 2.83
C GLU A 109 23.04 8.43 1.72
N ASP A 110 22.76 7.96 0.50
CA ASP A 110 22.55 8.83 -0.68
C ASP A 110 21.10 8.95 -1.17
N LEU A 111 20.14 8.38 -0.44
CA LEU A 111 18.73 8.39 -0.86
C LEU A 111 18.06 9.76 -0.62
N PRO A 112 17.29 10.30 -1.60
CA PRO A 112 16.40 11.43 -1.39
C PRO A 112 15.54 11.27 -0.13
N THR A 113 15.30 12.35 0.61
CA THR A 113 14.55 12.34 1.90
C THR A 113 13.20 11.61 1.83
N TRP A 114 12.56 11.58 0.66
CA TRP A 114 11.29 10.87 0.45
C TRP A 114 11.43 9.35 0.33
N GLU A 115 12.57 8.83 -0.14
CA GLU A 115 12.88 7.39 -0.17
C GLU A 115 13.25 6.88 1.22
N LYS A 116 14.05 7.65 1.98
CA LYS A 116 14.32 7.36 3.40
C LYS A 116 13.03 7.33 4.23
N ALA A 117 12.11 8.27 3.98
CA ALA A 117 10.81 8.28 4.64
C ALA A 117 9.95 7.03 4.33
N LYS A 118 10.03 6.50 3.10
CA LYS A 118 9.34 5.25 2.74
C LYS A 118 9.92 4.06 3.49
N ILE A 119 11.24 3.97 3.61
CA ILE A 119 11.94 2.92 4.39
C ILE A 119 11.53 3.00 5.86
N TRP A 120 11.55 4.19 6.48
CA TRP A 120 11.13 4.35 7.88
C TRP A 120 9.67 3.96 8.12
N VAL A 121 8.77 4.27 7.18
CA VAL A 121 7.37 3.81 7.26
C VAL A 121 7.28 2.29 7.16
N MET A 122 8.11 1.64 6.34
CA MET A 122 8.18 0.18 6.26
C MET A 122 8.74 -0.45 7.54
N GLN A 123 9.65 0.23 8.25
CA GLN A 123 10.18 -0.24 9.54
C GLN A 123 9.18 -0.11 10.70
N LEU A 124 8.09 0.63 10.54
CA LEU A 124 7.06 0.70 11.58
C LEU A 124 6.33 -0.65 11.73
N PRO A 125 5.95 -1.03 12.96
CA PRO A 125 5.04 -2.15 13.17
C PRO A 125 3.74 -2.00 12.37
N GLU A 126 3.23 -3.11 11.85
CA GLU A 126 2.05 -3.23 10.98
C GLU A 126 0.87 -2.34 11.43
N SER A 127 0.59 -2.35 12.74
CA SER A 127 -0.53 -1.62 13.35
C SER A 127 -0.41 -0.09 13.24
N TYR A 128 0.80 0.46 13.22
CA TYR A 128 1.06 1.89 13.02
C TYR A 128 1.19 2.22 11.54
N ARG A 129 1.88 1.36 10.79
CA ARG A 129 2.08 1.51 9.34
C ARG A 129 0.75 1.61 8.60
N SER A 130 -0.16 0.68 8.86
CA SER A 130 -1.50 0.62 8.24
C SER A 130 -2.30 1.89 8.48
N VAL A 131 -2.35 2.38 9.73
CA VAL A 131 -3.02 3.64 10.09
C VAL A 131 -2.41 4.83 9.37
N LEU A 132 -1.08 4.94 9.34
CA LEU A 132 -0.39 6.05 8.70
C LEU A 132 -0.53 6.06 7.18
N GLN A 133 -0.59 4.90 6.53
CA GLN A 133 -0.83 4.82 5.09
C GLN A 133 -2.16 5.46 4.71
N TYR A 134 -3.25 5.12 5.41
CA TYR A 134 -4.55 5.75 5.15
C TYR A 134 -4.57 7.22 5.55
N TYR A 135 -3.93 7.58 6.67
CA TYR A 135 -3.84 8.96 7.14
C TYR A 135 -3.13 9.87 6.12
N PHE A 136 -1.98 9.46 5.59
CA PHE A 136 -1.26 10.20 4.56
C PHE A 136 -1.95 10.18 3.20
N SER A 137 -2.87 9.24 2.98
CA SER A 137 -3.75 9.20 1.81
C SER A 137 -4.99 10.09 1.98
N GLY A 138 -5.10 10.86 3.07
CA GLY A 138 -6.16 11.84 3.29
C GLY A 138 -7.46 11.28 3.88
N TYR A 139 -7.46 10.04 4.37
CA TYR A 139 -8.64 9.44 5.00
C TYR A 139 -8.89 10.07 6.38
N SER A 140 -10.17 10.29 6.72
CA SER A 140 -10.56 10.72 8.07
C SER A 140 -10.38 9.59 9.09
N GLU A 141 -10.18 9.93 10.36
CA GLU A 141 -9.99 8.93 11.44
C GLU A 141 -11.13 7.89 11.49
N LYS A 142 -12.36 8.31 11.18
CA LYS A 142 -13.53 7.43 11.10
C LYS A 142 -13.43 6.44 9.94
N GLN A 143 -13.03 6.90 8.75
CA GLN A 143 -12.84 6.03 7.59
C GLN A 143 -11.68 5.05 7.81
N ILE A 144 -10.63 5.47 8.52
CA ILE A 144 -9.51 4.59 8.89
C ILE A 144 -9.96 3.54 9.91
N ALA A 145 -10.77 3.93 10.89
CA ALA A 145 -11.32 3.02 11.90
C ALA A 145 -12.18 1.93 11.25
N GLU A 146 -13.05 2.33 10.32
CA GLU A 146 -13.88 1.44 9.53
C GLU A 146 -13.03 0.53 8.62
N ALA A 147 -12.03 1.08 7.93
CA ALA A 147 -11.17 0.32 7.02
C ALA A 147 -10.27 -0.70 7.75
N LEU A 148 -9.86 -0.43 8.98
CA LEU A 148 -8.94 -1.27 9.75
C LEU A 148 -9.62 -2.10 10.85
N GLY A 149 -10.94 -1.96 11.03
CA GLY A 149 -11.69 -2.68 12.06
C GLY A 149 -11.23 -2.36 13.50
N VAL A 150 -10.79 -1.12 13.75
CA VAL A 150 -10.30 -0.69 15.07
C VAL A 150 -11.03 0.56 15.57
N PRO A 151 -11.15 0.78 16.89
CA PRO A 151 -11.80 1.99 17.42
C PRO A 151 -11.13 3.29 16.93
N ALA A 152 -11.90 4.37 16.75
CA ALA A 152 -11.36 5.67 16.33
C ALA A 152 -10.30 6.22 17.30
N GLY A 153 -10.45 5.99 18.62
CA GLY A 153 -9.40 6.32 19.60
C GLY A 153 -8.10 5.54 19.40
N THR A 154 -8.19 4.32 18.88
CA THR A 154 -7.03 3.48 18.51
C THR A 154 -6.37 3.99 17.23
N VAL A 155 -7.15 4.49 16.26
CA VAL A 155 -6.60 5.18 15.08
C VAL A 155 -5.81 6.40 15.48
N LYS A 156 -6.40 7.29 16.28
CA LYS A 156 -5.75 8.53 16.74
C LYS A 156 -4.46 8.27 17.50
N SER A 157 -4.48 7.32 18.44
CA SER A 157 -3.30 6.96 19.23
C SER A 157 -2.21 6.28 18.39
N ARG A 158 -2.57 5.40 17.45
CA ARG A 158 -1.61 4.75 16.54
C ARG A 158 -1.01 5.73 15.53
N ALA A 159 -1.81 6.67 15.00
CA ALA A 159 -1.31 7.73 14.13
C ALA A 159 -0.32 8.64 14.87
N ALA A 160 -0.63 9.03 16.11
CA ALA A 160 0.27 9.85 16.92
C ALA A 160 1.59 9.12 17.23
N ARG A 161 1.54 7.87 17.70
CA ARG A 161 2.74 7.08 18.00
C ARG A 161 3.56 6.77 16.76
N GLY A 162 2.92 6.42 15.65
CA GLY A 162 3.61 6.17 14.38
C GLY A 162 4.37 7.40 13.88
N LYS A 163 3.76 8.60 13.95
CA LYS A 163 4.43 9.86 13.61
C LYS A 163 5.64 10.16 14.51
N GLU A 164 5.52 9.87 15.81
CA GLU A 164 6.63 10.03 16.75
C GLU A 164 7.79 9.05 16.45
N MET A 165 7.49 7.80 16.10
CA MET A 165 8.52 6.83 15.69
C MET A 165 9.27 7.29 14.44
N LEU A 166 8.55 7.78 13.41
CA LEU A 166 9.16 8.36 12.21
C LEU A 166 10.04 9.58 12.54
N ARG A 167 9.58 10.44 13.44
CA ARG A 167 10.36 11.61 13.90
C ARG A 167 11.66 11.20 14.58
N ARG A 168 11.65 10.13 15.38
CA ARG A 168 12.85 9.59 16.02
C ARG A 168 13.83 9.00 15.02
N MET A 169 13.35 8.17 14.08
CA MET A 169 14.17 7.61 13.00
C MET A 169 14.85 8.72 12.19
N HIS A 170 14.09 9.76 11.83
CA HIS A 170 14.63 10.94 11.14
C HIS A 170 15.70 11.69 11.95
N ASN A 171 15.51 11.84 13.27
CA ASN A 171 16.47 12.53 14.13
C ASN A 171 17.75 11.72 14.37
N SER A 172 17.67 10.38 14.42
CA SER A 172 18.83 9.51 14.52
C SER A 172 19.68 9.55 13.23
N ASP A 173 19.04 9.43 12.07
CA ASP A 173 19.68 9.55 10.75
C ASP A 173 20.42 10.89 10.59
N ARG A 174 19.82 12.00 11.06
CA ARG A 174 20.45 13.33 11.07
C ARG A 174 21.64 13.47 12.03
N ARG A 175 21.73 12.64 13.07
CA ARG A 175 22.84 12.66 14.03
C ARG A 175 24.00 11.79 13.58
N GLU A 176 23.72 10.71 12.85
CA GLU A 176 24.73 9.83 12.25
C GLU A 176 25.36 10.45 10.99
N GLY A 177 24.60 11.23 10.20
CA GLY A 177 25.12 12.01 9.06
C GLY A 177 25.76 13.37 9.42
N GLY A 178 25.97 13.65 10.71
CA GLY A 178 26.55 14.90 11.19
C GLY A 178 28.07 14.82 11.32
N VAL A 179 28.82 15.25 10.30
CA VAL A 179 30.25 15.52 10.45
C VAL A 179 30.45 16.54 11.57
N ARG A 180 31.09 16.09 12.65
CA ARG A 180 31.60 16.92 13.73
C ARG A 180 32.76 17.73 13.18
N TRP A 181 32.49 18.94 12.71
CA TRP A 181 33.53 19.95 12.57
C TRP A 181 33.74 20.57 13.96
N GLU A 182 34.68 20.02 14.72
CA GLU A 182 35.28 20.73 15.85
C GLU A 182 36.59 21.36 15.37
N GLU A 183 36.66 22.69 15.52
CA GLU A 183 37.85 23.53 15.34
C GLU A 183 38.94 23.24 16.39
#